data_AF-A0A246RZD1-F1
#
_entry.id   AF-A0A246RZD1-F1
#
_cell.length_a   1.000
_cell.length_b   1.000
_cell.length_c   1.000
_cell.angle_alpha   90.00
_cell.angle_beta   90.00
_cell.angle_gamma   90.00
#
_symmetry.space_group_name_H-M   'P 1'
#
loop_
_entity.id
_entity.type
_entity.pdbx_description
1 polymer ?
#
loop_
_entity_poly.entity_id
_entity_poly.type
_entity_poly.pdbx_seq_one_letter_code
_entity_poly.pdbx_strand_id
1 'polypeptide(L)'
;MDNWKVIGTIAAGVLILGWMLNDETEETEPTASNASSVVSASEAEEAPSPDADTNQPEEEPVAPTPPPEPQSPWYVSEEVSPMDDSRNVYLSTRSSEAVPGRYGRSTVRPTLYVRCVENTTALILHMDGHHMASSEYHTWGDVDMRIDDGKAFTKPMTQSTNNRSLGLWSGGTSIPVIRQMFGAEQLTVRATPYSESPMTMTFDISGLEEEIAPLREACHW
;
A
#
# COMPACT_ATOMS: atom_id res chain seq x y z
N MET A 1 -24.43 49.68 36.92
CA MET A 1 -23.09 49.85 37.52
C MET A 1 -22.10 49.25 36.53
N ASP A 2 -22.00 49.85 35.34
CA ASP A 2 -21.14 51.00 34.98
C ASP A 2 -19.77 50.49 34.53
N ASN A 3 -19.55 50.38 33.22
CA ASN A 3 -19.03 51.41 32.32
C ASN A 3 -17.49 51.35 32.22
N TRP A 4 -16.96 50.94 31.06
CA TRP A 4 -15.88 51.67 30.39
C TRP A 4 -15.69 51.18 28.94
N LYS A 5 -15.91 52.09 27.98
CA LYS A 5 -15.50 52.01 26.58
C LYS A 5 -14.33 52.97 26.37
N VAL A 6 -13.26 52.52 25.70
CA VAL A 6 -12.31 53.34 24.90
C VAL A 6 -11.77 52.39 23.81
N ILE A 7 -12.23 52.42 22.55
CA ILE A 7 -11.89 53.30 21.41
C ILE A 7 -10.39 53.38 21.09
N GLY A 8 -10.00 52.79 19.95
CA GLY A 8 -8.73 53.02 19.28
C GLY A 8 -8.75 52.50 17.85
N THR A 9 -8.97 53.41 16.89
CA THR A 9 -8.97 53.18 15.43
C THR A 9 -7.85 54.03 14.82
N ILE A 10 -6.90 53.45 14.07
CA ILE A 10 -6.00 54.13 13.11
C ILE A 10 -5.70 53.12 11.97
N ALA A 11 -6.33 53.28 10.80
CA ALA A 11 -5.77 53.80 9.53
C ALA A 11 -4.60 52.93 8.96
N ALA A 12 -4.86 52.14 7.92
CA ALA A 12 -4.75 52.48 6.49
C ALA A 12 -3.30 52.58 5.98
N GLY A 13 -2.92 51.62 5.13
CA GLY A 13 -1.64 51.60 4.42
C GLY A 13 -1.68 50.60 3.27
N VAL A 14 -2.38 50.96 2.20
CA VAL A 14 -2.31 50.31 0.88
C VAL A 14 -1.13 50.92 0.12
N LEU A 15 -0.21 50.10 -0.35
CA LEU A 15 0.73 50.46 -1.42
C LEU A 15 0.70 49.38 -2.50
N ILE A 16 0.12 49.75 -3.64
CA ILE A 16 0.19 49.08 -4.94
C ILE A 16 1.24 49.83 -5.74
N LEU A 17 2.22 49.14 -6.31
CA LEU A 17 3.01 49.48 -7.52
C LEU A 17 4.12 48.40 -7.62
N GLY A 18 4.39 47.74 -8.75
CA GLY A 18 3.94 47.90 -10.11
C GLY A 18 4.46 46.74 -10.97
N TRP A 19 3.90 46.68 -12.18
CA TRP A 19 4.13 45.72 -13.25
C TRP A 19 5.45 45.97 -14.01
N MET A 20 6.09 44.92 -14.51
CA MET A 20 6.81 44.86 -15.80
C MET A 20 7.31 43.42 -16.01
N LEU A 21 6.65 42.63 -16.86
CA LEU A 21 7.04 42.32 -18.25
C LEU A 21 8.37 41.55 -18.34
N ASN A 22 8.28 40.25 -18.64
CA ASN A 22 9.00 39.58 -19.74
C ASN A 22 8.55 38.10 -19.73
N ASP A 23 7.86 37.54 -20.72
CA ASP A 23 8.08 37.40 -22.17
C ASP A 23 8.31 35.92 -22.45
N GLU A 24 7.70 35.51 -23.54
CA GLU A 24 7.38 34.17 -24.00
C GLU A 24 8.64 33.39 -24.40
N THR A 25 8.67 32.09 -24.12
CA THR A 25 9.21 31.10 -25.06
C THR A 25 8.50 29.77 -24.86
N GLU A 26 7.46 29.55 -25.66
CA GLU A 26 7.04 28.22 -26.10
C GLU A 26 8.12 27.63 -27.01
N GLU A 27 8.54 26.38 -26.77
CA GLU A 27 9.06 25.51 -27.83
C GLU A 27 8.52 24.09 -27.61
N THR A 28 7.40 23.82 -28.27
CA THR A 28 6.93 22.47 -28.62
C THR A 28 7.65 22.01 -29.87
N GLU A 29 8.14 20.77 -29.91
CA GLU A 29 7.88 19.73 -30.95
C GLU A 29 8.57 18.42 -30.51
N PRO A 30 7.96 17.25 -30.76
CA PRO A 30 8.71 16.30 -31.59
C PRO A 30 7.91 15.89 -32.82
N THR A 31 8.62 15.95 -33.94
CA THR A 31 8.20 15.58 -35.29
C THR A 31 7.94 14.08 -35.40
N ALA A 32 6.73 13.74 -35.87
CA ALA A 32 6.42 12.44 -36.43
C ALA A 32 7.01 12.33 -37.84
N SER A 33 7.71 11.23 -38.15
CA SER A 33 8.13 10.90 -39.52
C SER A 33 7.72 9.47 -39.88
N ASN A 34 6.59 9.43 -40.57
CA ASN A 34 6.18 8.64 -41.73
C ASN A 34 6.65 7.20 -41.98
N ALA A 35 5.61 6.43 -42.35
CA ALA A 35 5.57 5.10 -42.94
C ALA A 35 5.99 5.05 -44.42
N SER A 36 6.46 3.87 -44.86
CA SER A 36 6.26 3.24 -46.19
C SER A 36 7.08 1.94 -46.24
N SER A 37 6.48 0.75 -46.23
CA SER A 37 5.88 0.01 -47.36
C SER A 37 6.87 -0.41 -48.44
N VAL A 38 7.13 -1.72 -48.58
CA VAL A 38 7.07 -2.45 -49.86
C VAL A 38 7.08 -3.97 -49.65
N VAL A 39 6.07 -4.61 -50.24
CA VAL A 39 5.96 -6.04 -50.56
C VAL A 39 6.82 -6.34 -51.79
N SER A 40 7.49 -7.49 -51.81
CA SER A 40 7.81 -8.19 -53.06
C SER A 40 7.98 -9.68 -52.80
N ALA A 41 7.19 -10.48 -53.52
CA ALA A 41 7.23 -11.93 -53.57
C ALA A 41 7.65 -12.38 -54.97
N SER A 42 8.58 -13.33 -55.04
CA SER A 42 8.68 -14.46 -55.99
C SER A 42 9.86 -15.31 -55.49
N GLU A 43 9.94 -16.63 -55.61
CA GLU A 43 9.65 -17.49 -56.74
C GLU A 43 9.47 -18.94 -56.20
N ALA A 44 8.68 -19.75 -56.89
CA ALA A 44 8.45 -21.15 -56.58
C ALA A 44 9.32 -22.06 -57.46
N GLU A 45 9.85 -23.15 -56.91
CA GLU A 45 10.24 -24.34 -57.67
C GLU A 45 9.92 -25.64 -56.89
N GLU A 46 9.79 -26.70 -57.69
CA GLU A 46 8.91 -27.87 -57.58
C GLU A 46 9.40 -29.04 -56.69
N ALA A 47 8.48 -29.97 -56.40
CA ALA A 47 8.50 -31.08 -55.43
C ALA A 47 9.43 -32.28 -55.77
N PRO A 48 9.59 -33.28 -54.85
CA PRO A 48 8.64 -34.41 -54.82
C PRO A 48 8.31 -34.99 -53.41
N SER A 49 7.11 -35.59 -53.33
CA SER A 49 6.57 -36.49 -52.26
C SER A 49 7.34 -37.83 -52.21
N PRO A 50 7.06 -38.82 -51.31
CA PRO A 50 6.13 -38.89 -50.18
C PRO A 50 6.79 -39.43 -48.88
N ASP A 51 6.15 -39.24 -47.72
CA ASP A 51 6.13 -40.22 -46.60
C ASP A 51 5.30 -39.61 -45.46
N ALA A 52 3.99 -39.80 -45.55
CA ALA A 52 3.08 -39.52 -44.44
C ALA A 52 3.16 -40.70 -43.46
N ASP A 53 4.21 -40.75 -42.65
CA ASP A 53 4.20 -41.55 -41.43
C ASP A 53 3.31 -40.84 -40.41
N THR A 54 2.03 -41.20 -40.44
CA THR A 54 1.03 -40.70 -39.50
C THR A 54 1.15 -41.48 -38.20
N ASN A 55 2.24 -41.24 -37.47
CA ASN A 55 2.35 -41.57 -36.06
C ASN A 55 2.05 -40.31 -35.26
N GLN A 56 0.78 -39.89 -35.26
CA GLN A 56 0.25 -39.05 -34.19
C GLN A 56 0.06 -39.96 -32.98
N PRO A 57 0.77 -39.75 -31.86
CA PRO A 57 0.41 -40.39 -30.61
C PRO A 57 -1.03 -39.98 -30.31
N GLU A 58 -1.90 -40.96 -30.13
CA GLU A 58 -3.27 -40.74 -29.68
C GLU A 58 -3.20 -39.97 -28.36
N GLU A 59 -3.62 -38.69 -28.39
CA GLU A 59 -3.64 -37.84 -27.20
C GLU A 59 -4.62 -38.46 -26.21
N GLU A 60 -4.09 -39.09 -25.16
CA GLU A 60 -4.90 -39.56 -24.05
C GLU A 60 -5.72 -38.38 -23.49
N PRO A 61 -6.99 -38.61 -23.13
CA PRO A 61 -7.86 -37.54 -22.65
C PRO A 61 -7.29 -36.92 -21.38
N VAL A 62 -6.79 -35.70 -21.51
CA VAL A 62 -6.26 -34.91 -20.38
C VAL A 62 -7.42 -34.65 -19.42
N ALA A 63 -7.34 -35.24 -18.22
CA ALA A 63 -8.31 -34.99 -17.16
C ALA A 63 -8.41 -33.48 -16.89
N PRO A 64 -9.62 -32.94 -16.58
CA PRO A 64 -9.79 -31.52 -16.33
C PRO A 64 -8.89 -31.11 -15.15
N THR A 65 -8.02 -30.11 -15.39
CA THR A 65 -7.19 -29.53 -14.34
C THR A 65 -8.12 -28.99 -13.22
N PRO A 66 -7.87 -29.32 -11.94
CA PRO A 66 -8.66 -28.75 -10.86
C PRO A 66 -8.58 -27.22 -10.90
N PRO A 67 -9.66 -26.51 -10.49
CA PRO A 67 -9.63 -25.05 -10.41
C PRO A 67 -8.42 -24.57 -9.59
N PRO A 68 -7.76 -23.45 -9.99
CA PRO A 68 -6.66 -22.91 -9.21
C PRO A 68 -7.13 -22.59 -7.79
N GLU A 69 -6.36 -23.00 -6.79
CA GLU A 69 -6.65 -22.64 -5.41
C GLU A 69 -6.62 -21.11 -5.24
N PRO A 70 -7.50 -20.54 -4.41
CA PRO A 70 -7.51 -19.11 -4.16
C PRO A 70 -6.15 -18.68 -3.60
N GLN A 71 -5.57 -17.63 -4.19
CA GLN A 71 -4.28 -17.08 -3.74
C GLN A 71 -4.47 -16.34 -2.42
N SER A 72 -3.57 -16.59 -1.46
CA SER A 72 -3.51 -15.88 -0.18
C SER A 72 -3.39 -14.36 -0.39
N PRO A 73 -4.06 -13.53 0.41
CA PRO A 73 -3.91 -12.07 0.33
C PRO A 73 -2.55 -11.59 0.86
N TRP A 74 -1.83 -12.46 1.59
CA TRP A 74 -0.57 -12.13 2.22
C TRP A 74 0.63 -12.36 1.30
N TYR A 75 1.47 -11.34 1.18
CA TYR A 75 2.83 -11.49 0.68
C TYR A 75 3.78 -11.70 1.84
N VAL A 76 4.52 -12.82 1.81
CA VAL A 76 5.52 -13.19 2.82
C VAL A 76 6.93 -13.09 2.23
N SER A 77 7.85 -12.47 2.97
CA SER A 77 9.26 -12.41 2.61
C SER A 77 10.15 -12.58 3.84
N GLU A 78 11.30 -13.19 3.64
CA GLU A 78 12.29 -13.47 4.69
C GLU A 78 13.67 -12.97 4.27
N GLU A 79 14.45 -12.51 5.24
CA GLU A 79 15.85 -12.15 5.06
C GLU A 79 16.64 -12.45 6.33
N VAL A 80 17.97 -12.56 6.20
CA VAL A 80 18.87 -12.64 7.35
C VAL A 80 19.41 -11.25 7.63
N SER A 81 19.27 -10.79 8.87
CA SER A 81 19.80 -9.52 9.34
C SER A 81 21.33 -9.51 9.23
N PRO A 82 21.94 -8.55 8.52
CA PRO A 82 23.39 -8.41 8.49
C PRO A 82 23.98 -7.85 9.80
N MET A 83 23.14 -7.41 10.74
CA MET A 83 23.58 -6.81 12.01
C MET A 83 23.83 -7.86 13.10
N ASP A 84 23.01 -8.91 13.15
CA ASP A 84 23.00 -9.90 14.23
C ASP A 84 22.65 -11.32 13.79
N ASP A 85 22.61 -11.58 12.47
CA ASP A 85 22.23 -12.86 11.85
C ASP A 85 20.81 -13.36 12.20
N SER A 86 19.96 -12.49 12.77
CA SER A 86 18.57 -12.84 13.06
C SER A 86 17.75 -13.07 11.78
N ARG A 87 16.82 -14.02 11.82
CA ARG A 87 15.86 -14.24 10.73
C ARG A 87 14.76 -13.19 10.82
N ASN A 88 14.73 -12.27 9.87
CA ASN A 88 13.68 -11.27 9.75
C ASN A 88 12.59 -11.78 8.82
N VAL A 89 11.33 -11.59 9.23
CA VAL A 89 10.16 -12.06 8.48
C VAL A 89 9.18 -10.91 8.35
N TYR A 90 8.66 -10.71 7.14
CA TYR A 90 7.73 -9.65 6.81
C TYR A 90 6.52 -10.23 6.09
N LEU A 91 5.34 -9.93 6.62
CA LEU A 91 4.06 -10.18 5.99
C LEU A 91 3.44 -8.84 5.61
N SER A 92 2.77 -8.80 4.47
CA SER A 92 2.02 -7.62 4.06
C SER A 92 0.78 -7.95 3.26
N THR A 93 -0.26 -7.15 3.44
CA THR A 93 -1.46 -7.14 2.60
C THR A 93 -1.83 -5.68 2.32
N ARG A 94 -2.34 -5.42 1.11
CA ARG A 94 -2.77 -4.07 0.70
C ARG A 94 -4.24 -3.89 0.99
N SER A 95 -4.66 -2.64 1.17
CA SER A 95 -6.08 -2.34 1.34
C SER A 95 -6.89 -2.80 0.12
N SER A 96 -8.08 -3.34 0.38
CA SER A 96 -9.00 -3.86 -0.64
C SER A 96 -9.43 -2.75 -1.61
N GLU A 97 -9.68 -1.56 -1.07
CA GLU A 97 -9.95 -0.34 -1.83
C GLU A 97 -8.73 0.58 -1.90
N ALA A 98 -8.64 1.39 -2.96
CA ALA A 98 -7.71 2.50 -3.00
C ALA A 98 -8.32 3.72 -2.29
N VAL A 99 -7.49 4.49 -1.58
CA VAL A 99 -7.89 5.74 -0.90
C VAL A 99 -7.31 6.95 -1.65
N PRO A 100 -7.91 8.15 -1.51
CA PRO A 100 -7.32 9.36 -2.07
C PRO A 100 -5.94 9.59 -1.50
N GLY A 101 -4.95 9.87 -2.35
CA GLY A 101 -3.64 10.34 -1.89
C GLY A 101 -3.73 11.75 -1.30
N ARG A 102 -2.72 12.14 -0.54
CA ARG A 102 -2.64 13.42 0.23
C ARG A 102 -3.10 14.69 -0.50
N TYR A 103 -2.87 14.79 -1.81
CA TYR A 103 -3.24 15.98 -2.60
C TYR A 103 -4.47 15.78 -3.48
N GLY A 104 -5.16 14.64 -3.36
CA GLY A 104 -6.39 14.31 -4.10
C GLY A 104 -6.21 14.09 -5.61
N ARG A 105 -4.97 14.11 -6.13
CA ARG A 105 -4.65 13.95 -7.56
C ARG A 105 -4.33 12.52 -7.97
N SER A 106 -4.16 11.63 -7.00
CA SER A 106 -3.86 10.21 -7.21
C SER A 106 -4.59 9.39 -6.16
N THR A 107 -4.65 8.08 -6.37
CA THR A 107 -5.08 7.12 -5.35
C THR A 107 -3.89 6.27 -4.93
N VAL A 108 -3.95 5.78 -3.70
CA VAL A 108 -2.92 4.93 -3.09
C VAL A 108 -3.58 3.74 -2.40
N ARG A 109 -2.82 2.68 -2.15
CA ARG A 109 -3.31 1.49 -1.43
C ARG A 109 -2.47 1.28 -0.18
N PRO A 110 -2.92 1.83 0.97
CA PRO A 110 -2.28 1.58 2.26
C PRO A 110 -1.97 0.11 2.46
N THR A 111 -0.89 -0.17 3.17
CA THR A 111 -0.41 -1.53 3.39
C THR A 111 -0.38 -1.85 4.88
N LEU A 112 -0.99 -2.96 5.26
CA LEU A 112 -0.89 -3.53 6.59
C LEU A 112 0.32 -4.46 6.61
N TYR A 113 1.22 -4.27 7.56
CA TYR A 113 2.39 -5.10 7.76
C TYR A 113 2.35 -5.78 9.13
N VAL A 114 2.77 -7.04 9.15
CA VAL A 114 3.20 -7.74 10.36
C VAL A 114 4.63 -8.17 10.14
N ARG A 115 5.56 -7.76 11.00
CA ARG A 115 6.98 -8.13 10.84
C ARG A 115 7.62 -8.60 12.13
N CYS A 116 8.55 -9.53 12.03
CA CYS A 116 9.55 -9.85 13.03
C CYS A 116 10.88 -9.31 12.53
N VAL A 117 11.48 -8.38 13.28
CA VAL A 117 12.84 -7.91 13.02
C VAL A 117 13.62 -7.94 14.33
N GLU A 118 14.78 -8.59 14.33
CA GLU A 118 15.66 -8.69 15.49
C GLU A 118 14.89 -9.12 16.76
N ASN A 119 14.12 -10.22 16.62
CA ASN A 119 13.27 -10.79 17.67
C ASN A 119 12.15 -9.85 18.19
N THR A 120 11.79 -8.82 17.44
CA THR A 120 10.69 -7.90 17.78
C THR A 120 9.56 -7.95 16.76
N THR A 121 8.38 -8.37 17.21
CA THR A 121 7.15 -8.34 16.40
C THR A 121 6.49 -6.96 16.43
N ALA A 122 6.13 -6.44 15.25
CA ALA A 122 5.41 -5.18 15.10
C ALA A 122 4.20 -5.32 14.14
N LEU A 123 3.13 -4.60 14.46
CA LEU A 123 1.97 -4.39 13.59
C LEU A 123 2.01 -2.95 13.08
N ILE A 124 2.01 -2.75 11.76
CA ILE A 124 2.29 -1.45 11.16
C ILE A 124 1.27 -1.16 10.06
N LEU A 125 0.70 0.03 10.09
CA LEU A 125 -0.13 0.59 9.03
C LEU A 125 0.69 1.58 8.22
N HIS A 126 1.07 1.23 7.00
CA HIS A 126 1.73 2.13 6.06
C HIS A 126 0.69 2.88 5.23
N MET A 127 0.76 4.21 5.24
CA MET A 127 -0.27 5.08 4.66
C MET A 127 0.19 5.72 3.35
N ASP A 128 1.03 5.04 2.57
CA ASP A 128 1.46 5.38 1.21
C ASP A 128 1.29 6.85 0.76
N GLY A 129 2.20 7.72 1.20
CA GLY A 129 2.23 9.13 0.77
C GLY A 129 1.54 10.11 1.71
N HIS A 130 0.81 9.62 2.70
CA HIS A 130 0.29 10.42 3.81
C HIS A 130 1.33 10.59 4.92
N HIS A 131 1.25 11.74 5.62
CA HIS A 131 2.09 12.02 6.77
C HIS A 131 1.34 11.62 8.05
N MET A 132 1.94 10.76 8.85
CA MET A 132 1.35 10.24 10.08
C MET A 132 1.99 10.90 11.28
N ALA A 133 1.27 10.94 12.39
CA ALA A 133 1.83 11.45 13.61
C ALA A 133 1.35 10.69 14.87
N SER A 134 2.18 10.68 15.91
CA SER A 134 2.03 9.78 17.07
C SER A 134 0.90 10.16 18.02
N SER A 135 0.28 9.14 18.61
CA SER A 135 -0.75 9.27 19.66
C SER A 135 -0.26 10.02 20.91
N GLU A 136 1.04 9.95 21.20
CA GLU A 136 1.68 10.67 22.31
C GLU A 136 1.48 12.19 22.25
N TYR A 137 1.43 12.76 21.04
CA TYR A 137 1.36 14.22 20.86
C TYR A 137 -0.05 14.71 20.50
N HIS A 138 -0.89 13.85 19.92
CA HIS A 138 -2.27 14.16 19.55
C HIS A 138 -3.08 12.90 19.23
N THR A 139 -4.40 13.01 19.13
CA THR A 139 -5.29 11.87 18.82
C THR A 139 -5.18 11.35 17.37
N TRP A 140 -4.45 12.00 16.45
CA TRP A 140 -4.33 11.48 15.07
C TRP A 140 -3.52 10.19 14.96
N GLY A 141 -2.74 9.83 16.00
CA GLY A 141 -2.08 8.53 16.09
C GLY A 141 -2.95 7.45 16.74
N ASP A 142 -4.18 7.77 17.15
CA ASP A 142 -5.15 6.78 17.60
C ASP A 142 -5.80 6.14 16.37
N VAL A 143 -5.72 4.81 16.30
CA VAL A 143 -6.22 4.03 15.18
C VAL A 143 -7.41 3.22 15.65
N ASP A 144 -8.58 3.44 15.04
CA ASP A 144 -9.74 2.61 15.27
C ASP A 144 -9.67 1.37 14.39
N MET A 145 -9.93 0.21 14.98
CA MET A 145 -9.89 -1.08 14.32
C MET A 145 -11.18 -1.82 14.58
N ARG A 146 -11.67 -2.55 13.58
CA ARG A 146 -12.78 -3.49 13.70
C ARG A 146 -12.41 -4.74 12.92
N ILE A 147 -12.53 -5.89 13.58
CA ILE A 147 -12.27 -7.20 12.99
C ILE A 147 -13.63 -7.82 12.68
N ASP A 148 -13.85 -8.16 11.40
CA ASP A 148 -15.13 -8.57 10.84
C ASP A 148 -16.30 -7.69 11.35
N ASP A 149 -17.33 -8.33 11.90
CA ASP A 149 -18.49 -7.68 12.50
C ASP A 149 -18.39 -7.42 14.01
N GLY A 150 -17.17 -7.52 14.54
CA GLY A 150 -16.89 -7.28 15.95
C GLY A 150 -17.11 -5.84 16.40
N LYS A 151 -16.95 -5.62 17.70
CA LYS A 151 -16.93 -4.26 18.26
C LYS A 151 -15.63 -3.56 17.84
N ALA A 152 -15.76 -2.32 17.37
CA ALA A 152 -14.60 -1.49 17.12
C ALA A 152 -13.84 -1.19 18.42
N PHE A 153 -12.52 -1.13 18.34
CA PHE A 153 -11.63 -0.77 19.42
C PHE A 153 -10.52 0.15 18.92
N THR A 154 -9.97 0.96 19.81
CA THR A 154 -8.94 1.95 19.45
C THR A 154 -7.58 1.52 19.98
N LYS A 155 -6.52 1.74 19.19
CA LYS A 155 -5.13 1.52 19.59
C LYS A 155 -4.33 2.81 19.43
N PRO A 156 -3.69 3.33 20.49
CA PRO A 156 -2.70 4.38 20.35
C PRO A 156 -1.47 3.79 19.65
N MET A 157 -1.11 4.38 18.51
CA MET A 157 0.07 3.99 17.72
C MET A 157 1.07 5.13 17.63
N THR A 158 2.32 4.79 17.33
CA THR A 158 3.41 5.75 17.18
C THR A 158 3.83 5.82 15.71
N GLN A 159 4.14 7.02 15.22
CA GLN A 159 4.61 7.21 13.85
C GLN A 159 5.96 6.54 13.61
N SER A 160 6.21 6.07 12.39
CA SER A 160 7.55 5.65 11.95
C SER A 160 8.51 6.84 11.87
N THR A 161 9.82 6.57 11.85
CA THR A 161 10.87 7.61 11.76
C THR A 161 10.80 8.45 10.47
N ASN A 162 10.23 7.90 9.39
CA ASN A 162 9.96 8.60 8.15
C ASN A 162 8.55 9.21 8.06
N ASN A 163 7.76 9.12 9.14
CA ASN A 163 6.41 9.67 9.29
C ASN A 163 5.39 9.18 8.26
N ARG A 164 5.59 7.98 7.70
CA ARG A 164 4.69 7.39 6.67
C ARG A 164 3.86 6.21 7.17
N SER A 165 4.07 5.80 8.43
CA SER A 165 3.36 4.70 9.04
C SER A 165 2.96 5.01 10.48
N LEU A 166 1.93 4.32 10.97
CA LEU A 166 1.64 4.16 12.40
C LEU A 166 1.93 2.72 12.79
N GLY A 167 2.50 2.49 13.97
CA GLY A 167 2.82 1.13 14.41
C GLY A 167 2.64 0.88 15.89
N LEU A 168 2.34 -0.38 16.20
CA LEU A 168 2.59 -1.00 17.50
C LEU A 168 3.97 -1.67 17.40
N TRP A 169 5.00 -0.99 17.91
CA TRP A 169 6.40 -1.31 17.65
C TRP A 169 7.01 -2.35 18.59
N SER A 170 6.23 -2.90 19.53
CA SER A 170 6.71 -3.92 20.47
C SER A 170 5.80 -5.13 20.50
N GLY A 171 6.38 -6.32 20.71
CA GLY A 171 5.66 -7.58 20.79
C GLY A 171 4.52 -7.55 21.81
N GLY A 172 4.75 -6.98 22.99
CA GLY A 172 3.72 -6.89 24.05
C GLY A 172 2.48 -6.08 23.65
N THR A 173 2.61 -5.18 22.68
CA THR A 173 1.49 -4.38 22.15
C THR A 173 0.92 -4.93 20.85
N SER A 174 1.77 -5.46 19.96
CA SER A 174 1.38 -5.92 18.63
C SER A 174 0.75 -7.31 18.66
N ILE A 175 1.39 -8.27 19.36
CA ILE A 175 0.99 -9.68 19.38
C ILE A 175 -0.46 -9.88 19.85
N PRO A 176 -0.95 -9.22 20.92
CA PRO A 176 -2.35 -9.36 21.33
C PRO A 176 -3.35 -8.87 20.29
N VAL A 177 -2.97 -7.91 19.44
CA VAL A 177 -3.85 -7.41 18.36
C VAL A 177 -3.80 -8.35 17.17
N ILE A 178 -2.61 -8.82 16.79
CA ILE A 178 -2.42 -9.80 15.71
C ILE A 178 -3.19 -11.10 16.00
N ARG A 179 -3.13 -11.62 17.24
CA ARG A 179 -3.87 -12.83 17.63
C ARG A 179 -5.39 -12.67 17.52
N GLN A 180 -5.94 -11.46 17.67
CA GLN A 180 -7.38 -11.23 17.47
C GLN A 180 -7.80 -11.33 16.01
N MET A 181 -6.84 -11.22 15.07
CA MET A 181 -7.08 -11.33 13.63
C MET A 181 -7.07 -12.79 13.13
N PHE A 182 -6.66 -13.75 13.96
CA PHE A 182 -6.61 -15.16 13.56
C PHE A 182 -8.02 -15.71 13.33
N GLY A 183 -8.20 -16.39 12.20
CA GLY A 183 -9.49 -16.92 11.75
C GLY A 183 -10.50 -15.87 11.26
N ALA A 184 -10.12 -14.58 11.22
CA ALA A 184 -10.96 -13.51 10.69
C ALA A 184 -10.71 -13.30 9.19
N GLU A 185 -11.64 -12.65 8.51
CA GLU A 185 -11.57 -12.40 7.07
C GLU A 185 -11.20 -10.94 6.77
N GLN A 186 -11.69 -10.00 7.57
CA GLN A 186 -11.54 -8.57 7.28
C GLN A 186 -11.09 -7.76 8.50
N LEU A 187 -10.13 -6.88 8.28
CA LEU A 187 -9.79 -5.79 9.20
C LEU A 187 -10.21 -4.46 8.60
N THR A 188 -11.16 -3.78 9.23
CA THR A 188 -11.46 -2.37 8.94
C THR A 188 -10.64 -1.47 9.86
N VAL A 189 -9.94 -0.51 9.28
CA VAL A 189 -9.10 0.45 10.00
C VAL A 189 -9.54 1.87 9.67
N ARG A 190 -9.61 2.73 10.68
CA ARG A 190 -9.73 4.18 10.52
C ARG A 190 -8.54 4.88 11.16
N ALA A 191 -7.81 5.66 10.36
CA ALA A 191 -6.64 6.42 10.78
C ALA A 191 -6.73 7.85 10.23
N THR A 192 -6.06 8.79 10.90
CA THR A 192 -6.10 10.22 10.53
C THR A 192 -4.70 10.70 10.18
N PRO A 193 -4.39 10.99 8.91
CA PRO A 193 -3.14 11.66 8.59
C PRO A 193 -3.08 13.07 9.17
N TYR A 194 -1.85 13.55 9.38
CA TYR A 194 -1.58 14.88 9.91
C TYR A 194 -2.20 15.97 9.03
N SER A 195 -3.05 16.81 9.62
CA SER A 195 -3.77 17.89 8.95
C SER A 195 -4.70 17.45 7.80
N GLU A 196 -5.19 16.21 7.84
CA GLU A 196 -6.17 15.66 6.88
C GLU A 196 -7.39 15.10 7.63
N SER A 197 -8.44 14.74 6.89
CA SER A 197 -9.62 14.06 7.44
C SER A 197 -9.32 12.58 7.72
N PRO A 198 -10.02 11.95 8.70
CA PRO A 198 -9.93 10.51 8.92
C PRO A 198 -10.27 9.73 7.65
N MET A 199 -9.51 8.68 7.38
CA MET A 199 -9.71 7.77 6.27
C MET A 199 -10.01 6.38 6.81
N THR A 200 -10.94 5.69 6.16
CA THR A 200 -11.28 4.30 6.46
C THR A 200 -10.82 3.41 5.32
N MET A 201 -10.20 2.29 5.66
CA MET A 201 -9.70 1.30 4.72
C MET A 201 -9.99 -0.10 5.24
N THR A 202 -10.17 -1.05 4.34
CA THR A 202 -10.34 -2.46 4.70
C THR A 202 -9.17 -3.28 4.18
N PHE A 203 -8.83 -4.34 4.89
CA PHE A 203 -7.80 -5.31 4.50
C PHE A 203 -8.41 -6.70 4.56
N ASP A 204 -8.16 -7.50 3.52
CA ASP A 204 -8.34 -8.95 3.59
C ASP A 204 -7.21 -9.53 4.44
N ILE A 205 -7.59 -10.13 5.57
CA ILE A 205 -6.68 -10.74 6.55
C ILE A 205 -6.90 -12.25 6.65
N SER A 206 -7.68 -12.84 5.74
CA SER A 206 -7.92 -14.28 5.70
C SER A 206 -6.61 -15.07 5.60
N GLY A 207 -6.56 -16.23 6.25
CA GLY A 207 -5.37 -17.10 6.27
C GLY A 207 -4.18 -16.59 7.08
N LEU A 208 -4.32 -15.48 7.83
CA LEU A 208 -3.19 -14.92 8.59
C LEU A 208 -2.57 -15.90 9.59
N GLU A 209 -3.36 -16.77 10.22
CA GLU A 209 -2.85 -17.69 11.25
C GLU A 209 -1.84 -18.69 10.67
N GLU A 210 -2.10 -19.16 9.44
CA GLU A 210 -1.22 -20.05 8.70
C GLU A 210 0.00 -19.28 8.17
N GLU A 211 -0.21 -18.14 7.52
CA GLU A 211 0.84 -17.37 6.84
C GLU A 211 1.89 -16.80 7.82
N ILE A 212 1.49 -16.48 9.05
CA ILE A 212 2.38 -15.87 10.06
C ILE A 212 3.31 -16.89 10.74
N ALA A 213 3.19 -18.19 10.47
CA ALA A 213 4.00 -19.24 11.09
C ALA A 213 5.52 -18.97 11.09
N PRO A 214 6.19 -18.62 9.98
CA PRO A 214 7.63 -18.32 9.99
C PRO A 214 8.00 -17.11 10.86
N LEU A 215 7.12 -16.11 10.94
CA LEU A 215 7.31 -14.93 11.79
C LEU A 215 7.25 -15.32 13.27
N ARG A 216 6.25 -16.15 13.64
CA ARG A 216 6.07 -16.65 15.01
C ARG A 216 7.24 -17.50 15.48
N GLU A 217 7.79 -18.33 14.60
CA GLU A 217 9.00 -19.10 14.88
C GLU A 217 10.20 -18.16 15.11
N ALA A 218 10.40 -17.17 14.24
CA ALA A 218 11.53 -16.23 14.30
C ALA A 218 11.51 -15.32 15.54
N CYS A 219 10.33 -14.91 15.99
CA CYS A 219 10.13 -14.05 17.16
C CYS A 219 9.64 -14.80 18.42
N HIS A 220 9.57 -16.14 18.35
CA HIS A 220 9.30 -17.04 19.47
C HIS A 220 7.96 -16.83 20.23
N TRP A 221 6.80 -16.79 19.54
CA TRP A 221 5.48 -16.60 20.19
C TRP A 221 4.25 -17.29 19.57
#